data_AF-A0A8S0YKU2-F1
#
_entry.id   AF-A0A8S0YKU2-F1
#
_cell.length_a   1.000
_cell.length_b   1.000
_cell.length_c   1.000
_cell.angle_alpha   90.00
_cell.angle_beta   90.00
_cell.angle_gamma   90.00
#
_symmetry.space_group_name_H-M   'P 1'
#
loop_
_entity.id
_entity.type
_entity.pdbx_description
1 polymer ?
#
loop_
_entity_poly.entity_id
_entity_poly.type
_entity_poly.pdbx_seq_one_letter_code
_entity_poly.pdbx_strand_id
1 'polypeptide(L)'
;MISLGVCIFSILFGFILFKYPPENINSTYGYRTPFAMKNQDTWNVSQKCGGISMMLFGCINGILGIWAIIQPLGINNGKVQLLFLLTGAVVMIVIDEIYLRKLFNKDGSKRNRY
;
A
#
# COMPACT_ATOMS: atom_id res chain seq x y z
N MET A 1 9.19 -16.17 -7.07
CA MET A 1 10.16 -15.15 -7.57
C MET A 1 9.54 -13.78 -7.71
N ILE A 2 8.37 -13.64 -8.35
CA ILE A 2 7.67 -12.35 -8.54
C ILE A 2 7.48 -11.59 -7.21
N SER A 3 7.06 -12.29 -6.13
CA SER A 3 6.86 -11.65 -4.82
C SER A 3 8.12 -11.09 -4.17
N LEU A 4 9.32 -11.59 -4.51
CA LEU A 4 10.58 -11.03 -4.00
C LEU A 4 10.90 -9.70 -4.67
N GLY A 5 10.70 -9.60 -5.99
CA GLY A 5 10.83 -8.33 -6.71
C GLY A 5 9.83 -7.30 -6.20
N VAL A 6 8.59 -7.72 -5.97
CA VAL A 6 7.54 -6.88 -5.39
C VAL A 6 7.89 -6.45 -3.97
N CYS A 7 8.45 -7.34 -3.15
CA CYS A 7 8.93 -7.01 -1.80
C CYS A 7 9.93 -5.84 -1.83
N ILE A 8 10.99 -5.97 -2.63
CA ILE A 8 12.03 -4.94 -2.74
C ILE A 8 11.43 -3.63 -3.26
N PHE A 9 10.64 -3.69 -4.34
CA PHE A 9 10.00 -2.52 -4.91
C PHE A 9 9.08 -1.82 -3.90
N SER A 10 8.19 -2.57 -3.24
CA SER A 10 7.23 -2.04 -2.28
C SER A 10 7.89 -1.43 -1.04
N ILE A 11 8.98 -2.02 -0.54
CA ILE A 11 9.73 -1.46 0.58
C ILE A 11 10.39 -0.14 0.17
N LEU A 12 11.07 -0.11 -0.99
CA LEU A 12 11.75 1.10 -1.47
C LEU A 12 10.77 2.23 -1.76
N PHE A 13 9.72 1.97 -2.55
CA PHE A 13 8.71 2.99 -2.87
C PHE A 13 7.91 3.41 -1.65
N GLY A 14 7.54 2.48 -0.76
CA GLY A 14 6.85 2.78 0.47
C GLY A 14 7.69 3.67 1.40
N PHE A 15 9.00 3.43 1.49
CA PHE A 15 9.93 4.27 2.22
C PHE A 15 10.04 5.67 1.62
N ILE A 16 10.21 5.78 0.30
CA ILE A 16 10.23 7.08 -0.40
C ILE A 16 8.95 7.86 -0.11
N LEU A 17 7.80 7.21 -0.20
CA LEU A 17 6.51 7.84 0.04
C LEU A 17 6.34 8.31 1.49
N PHE A 18 6.83 7.53 2.45
CA PHE A 18 6.77 7.84 3.87
C PHE A 18 7.72 8.99 4.24
N LYS A 19 8.95 8.97 3.72
CA LYS A 19 10.03 9.91 4.10
C LYS A 19 10.06 11.17 3.25
N TYR A 20 9.78 11.05 1.96
CA TYR A 20 9.81 12.10 0.94
C TYR A 20 8.48 12.14 0.16
N PRO A 21 7.34 12.35 0.86
CA PRO A 21 6.05 12.44 0.20
C PRO A 21 6.03 13.60 -0.80
N PRO A 22 5.33 13.47 -1.93
CA PRO A 22 5.10 14.60 -2.84
C PRO A 22 4.38 15.73 -2.09
N GLU A 23 4.91 16.95 -2.17
CA GLU A 23 4.37 18.11 -1.43
C GLU A 23 2.98 18.50 -1.90
N ASN A 24 2.70 18.40 -3.20
CA ASN A 24 1.43 18.79 -3.79
C ASN A 24 0.77 17.60 -4.49
N ILE A 25 -0.56 17.63 -4.55
CA ILE A 25 -1.33 16.69 -5.35
C ILE A 25 -0.88 16.79 -6.81
N ASN A 26 -0.39 15.69 -7.38
CA ASN A 26 0.15 15.65 -8.73
C ASN A 26 -0.13 14.32 -9.44
N SER A 27 0.14 14.28 -10.75
CA SER A 27 -0.08 13.10 -11.61
C SER A 27 1.15 12.22 -11.81
N THR A 28 2.30 12.57 -11.23
CA THR A 28 3.57 11.86 -11.46
C THR A 28 3.72 10.67 -10.51
N TYR A 29 3.67 10.91 -9.20
CA TYR A 29 3.83 9.86 -8.19
C TYR A 29 3.06 10.18 -6.91
N GLY A 30 2.79 9.14 -6.12
CA GLY A 30 2.08 9.25 -4.84
C GLY A 30 0.99 8.20 -4.67
N TYR A 31 0.47 8.12 -3.45
CA TYR A 31 -0.72 7.33 -3.13
C TYR A 31 -1.97 8.06 -3.60
N ARG A 32 -2.52 7.61 -4.73
CA ARG A 32 -3.48 8.37 -5.55
C ARG A 32 -4.85 7.70 -5.63
N THR A 33 -5.45 7.41 -4.49
CA THR A 33 -6.86 7.04 -4.46
C THR A 33 -7.74 8.29 -4.55
N PRO A 34 -9.00 8.18 -5.05
CA PRO A 34 -9.88 9.34 -5.17
C PRO A 34 -10.09 10.11 -3.87
N PHE A 35 -10.06 9.41 -2.72
CA PHE A 35 -10.21 10.06 -1.42
C PHE A 35 -8.90 10.68 -0.90
N ALA A 36 -7.75 10.04 -1.17
CA ALA A 36 -6.44 10.60 -0.84
C ALA A 36 -6.22 11.98 -1.50
N MET A 37 -6.67 12.14 -2.74
CA MET A 37 -6.53 13.37 -3.53
C MET A 37 -7.60 14.43 -3.25
N LYS A 38 -8.42 14.29 -2.19
CA LYS A 38 -9.56 15.18 -1.95
C LYS A 38 -9.14 16.62 -1.62
N ASN A 39 -8.14 16.78 -0.76
CA ASN A 39 -7.51 18.06 -0.43
C ASN A 39 -6.07 17.83 0.07
N GLN A 40 -5.38 18.92 0.42
CA GLN A 40 -3.97 18.84 0.83
C GLN A 40 -3.76 18.09 2.16
N ASP A 41 -4.71 18.17 3.10
CA ASP A 41 -4.62 17.46 4.37
C ASP A 41 -4.80 15.95 4.19
N THR A 42 -5.79 15.51 3.38
CA THR A 42 -5.96 14.10 3.05
C THR A 42 -4.76 13.57 2.27
N TRP A 43 -4.21 14.38 1.38
CA TRP A 43 -3.01 14.05 0.62
C TRP A 43 -1.84 13.78 1.55
N ASN A 44 -1.48 14.73 2.42
CA ASN A 44 -0.35 14.61 3.34
C ASN A 44 -0.42 13.38 4.24
N VAL A 45 -1.62 13.05 4.76
CA VAL A 45 -1.81 11.86 5.61
C VAL A 45 -1.74 10.57 4.78
N SER A 46 -2.37 10.54 3.61
CA SER A 46 -2.43 9.36 2.75
C SER A 46 -1.06 8.93 2.26
N GLN A 47 -0.13 9.87 1.97
CA GLN A 47 1.22 9.50 1.53
C GLN A 47 1.95 8.72 2.64
N LYS A 48 1.84 9.17 3.89
CA LYS A 48 2.47 8.49 5.04
C LYS A 48 1.83 7.13 5.31
N CYS A 49 0.51 7.07 5.39
CA CYS A 49 -0.21 5.81 5.64
C CYS A 49 0.03 4.80 4.52
N GLY A 50 -0.17 5.22 3.26
CA GLY A 50 0.06 4.38 2.08
C GLY A 50 1.51 3.92 1.97
N GLY A 51 2.48 4.75 2.35
CA GLY A 51 3.89 4.35 2.40
C GLY A 51 4.15 3.23 3.41
N ILE A 52 3.60 3.36 4.62
CA ILE A 52 3.68 2.33 5.67
C ILE A 52 3.00 1.03 5.20
N SER A 53 1.77 1.13 4.70
CA SER A 53 1.00 -0.02 4.20
C SER A 53 1.71 -0.72 3.05
N MET A 54 2.35 0.02 2.15
CA MET A 54 3.14 -0.53 1.03
C MET A 54 4.38 -1.27 1.53
N MET A 55 5.11 -0.72 2.51
CA MET A 55 6.25 -1.42 3.13
C MET A 55 5.80 -2.73 3.80
N LEU A 56 4.70 -2.69 4.56
CA LEU A 56 4.15 -3.88 5.23
C LEU A 56 3.70 -4.95 4.22
N PHE A 57 3.00 -4.53 3.16
CA PHE A 57 2.60 -5.40 2.06
C PHE A 57 3.82 -6.04 1.39
N GLY A 58 4.88 -5.28 1.16
CA GLY A 58 6.16 -5.79 0.65
C GLY A 58 6.75 -6.87 1.53
N CYS A 59 6.88 -6.62 2.83
CA CYS A 59 7.40 -7.59 3.80
C CYS A 59 6.60 -8.90 3.82
N ILE A 60 5.26 -8.83 3.84
CA ILE A 60 4.38 -10.01 3.83
C ILE A 60 4.60 -10.81 2.54
N ASN A 61 4.65 -10.14 1.39
CA ASN A 61 4.92 -10.80 0.10
C ASN A 61 6.33 -11.40 0.05
N GLY A 62 7.33 -10.78 0.68
CA GLY A 62 8.68 -11.32 0.80
C GLY A 62 8.70 -12.64 1.56
N ILE A 63 8.04 -12.70 2.72
CA ILE A 63 7.94 -13.90 3.55
C ILE A 63 7.23 -15.02 2.77
N LEU A 64 6.09 -14.73 2.13
CA LEU A 64 5.38 -15.68 1.27
C LEU A 64 6.24 -16.14 0.09
N GLY A 65 7.06 -15.23 -0.45
CA GLY A 65 8.01 -15.50 -1.52
C GLY A 65 9.07 -16.53 -1.13
N ILE A 66 9.68 -16.37 0.04
CA ILE A 66 10.67 -17.29 0.59
C ILE A 66 10.01 -18.63 0.93
N TRP A 67 8.85 -18.60 1.58
CA TRP A 67 8.12 -19.81 1.95
C TRP A 67 7.79 -20.67 0.72
N ALA A 68 7.33 -20.05 -0.38
CA ALA A 68 7.02 -20.74 -1.63
C ALA A 68 8.22 -21.39 -2.33
N ILE A 69 9.46 -20.96 -2.04
CA ILE A 69 10.68 -21.58 -2.57
C ILE A 69 11.01 -22.86 -1.80
N ILE A 70 10.73 -22.87 -0.50
CA ILE A 70 11.08 -23.98 0.40
C ILE A 70 10.07 -25.14 0.29
N GLN A 71 8.81 -24.86 -0.09
CA GLN A 71 7.77 -25.88 -0.16
C GLN A 71 7.82 -26.69 -1.47
N PRO A 72 7.79 -28.04 -1.42
CA PRO A 72 7.73 -28.91 -2.60
C PRO A 72 6.30 -29.05 -3.16
N LEU A 73 5.48 -28.01 -3.08
CA LEU A 73 4.06 -28.09 -3.45
C LEU A 73 3.91 -28.25 -4.98
N GLY A 74 3.35 -29.39 -5.41
CA GLY A 74 3.01 -29.73 -6.80
C GLY A 74 1.84 -28.93 -7.38
N ILE A 75 1.53 -27.77 -6.81
CA ILE A 75 0.58 -26.78 -7.33
C ILE A 75 1.37 -25.78 -8.17
N ASN A 76 0.75 -25.15 -9.17
CA ASN A 76 1.39 -24.06 -9.91
C ASN A 76 1.61 -22.85 -8.97
N ASN A 77 2.74 -22.87 -8.25
CA ASN A 77 3.13 -21.91 -7.23
C ASN A 77 3.07 -20.46 -7.74
N GLY A 78 3.33 -20.25 -9.03
CA GLY A 78 3.23 -18.93 -9.67
C GLY A 78 1.82 -18.35 -9.67
N LYS A 79 0.80 -19.15 -10.01
CA LYS A 79 -0.60 -18.69 -10.05
C LYS A 79 -1.13 -18.35 -8.66
N VAL A 80 -0.84 -19.20 -7.68
CA VAL A 80 -1.23 -18.99 -6.29
C VAL A 80 -0.57 -17.72 -5.75
N GLN A 81 0.72 -17.55 -6.00
CA GLN A 81 1.48 -16.37 -5.57
C GLN A 81 0.95 -15.08 -6.21
N LEU A 82 0.59 -15.12 -7.50
CA LEU A 82 -0.02 -13.97 -8.18
C LEU A 82 -1.40 -13.63 -7.58
N LEU A 83 -2.23 -14.63 -7.29
CA LEU A 83 -3.53 -14.42 -6.66
C LEU A 83 -3.38 -13.72 -5.31
N PHE A 84 -2.51 -14.22 -4.43
CA PHE A 84 -2.24 -13.59 -3.12
C PHE A 84 -1.74 -12.16 -3.25
N LEU A 85 -0.86 -11.89 -4.21
CA LEU A 85 -0.36 -10.54 -4.48
C LEU A 85 -1.50 -9.59 -4.85
N LEU A 86 -2.33 -9.97 -5.82
CA LEU A 86 -3.45 -9.13 -6.29
C LEU A 86 -4.48 -8.91 -5.19
N THR A 87 -4.88 -9.96 -4.47
CA THR A 87 -5.83 -9.83 -3.36
C THR A 87 -5.26 -8.98 -2.23
N GLY A 88 -3.98 -9.16 -1.90
CA GLY A 88 -3.33 -8.37 -0.86
C GLY A 88 -3.21 -6.90 -1.21
N ALA A 89 -2.95 -6.57 -2.49
CA ALA A 89 -2.89 -5.19 -2.96
C ALA A 89 -4.26 -4.49 -2.83
N VAL A 90 -5.35 -5.20 -3.19
CA VAL A 90 -6.71 -4.68 -2.99
C VAL A 90 -7.02 -4.47 -1.51
N VAL A 91 -6.70 -5.45 -0.66
CA VAL A 91 -6.92 -5.36 0.80
C VAL A 91 -6.15 -4.17 1.40
N MET A 92 -4.90 -3.97 1.00
CA MET A 92 -4.07 -2.84 1.43
C MET A 92 -4.76 -1.50 1.10
N ILE A 93 -5.22 -1.34 -0.15
CA ILE A 93 -5.90 -0.11 -0.59
C ILE A 93 -7.19 0.13 0.20
N VAL A 94 -7.98 -0.92 0.43
CA VAL A 94 -9.22 -0.83 1.21
C VAL A 94 -8.94 -0.42 2.65
N ILE A 95 -7.91 -0.97 3.28
CA ILE A 95 -7.51 -0.61 4.66
C ILE A 95 -7.13 0.86 4.75
N ASP A 96 -6.30 1.36 3.82
CA ASP A 96 -5.89 2.76 3.77
C ASP A 96 -7.09 3.69 3.53
N GLU A 97 -8.01 3.35 2.62
CA GLU A 97 -9.25 4.10 2.38
C GLU A 97 -10.14 4.16 3.62
N ILE A 98 -10.30 3.04 4.33
CA ILE A 98 -11.05 2.98 5.59
C ILE A 98 -10.37 3.87 6.64
N TYR A 99 -9.04 3.80 6.76
CA TYR A 99 -8.27 4.63 7.69
C TYR A 99 -8.47 6.12 7.42
N LEU A 100 -8.35 6.53 6.15
CA LEU A 100 -8.57 7.92 5.75
C LEU A 100 -10.00 8.37 6.05
N ARG A 101 -11.02 7.55 5.76
CA ARG A 101 -12.43 7.87 6.04
C ARG A 101 -12.80 7.88 7.52
N LYS A 102 -11.98 7.24 8.38
CA LYS A 102 -12.11 7.37 9.83
C LYS A 102 -11.54 8.70 10.33
N LEU A 103 -10.51 9.23 9.66
CA LEU A 103 -9.83 10.47 10.05
C LEU A 103 -10.48 11.73 9.44
N PHE A 104 -11.08 11.60 8.26
CA PHE A 104 -11.63 12.71 7.49
C PHE A 104 -13.11 12.51 7.16
N ASN A 105 -13.83 13.62 7.09
CA ASN A 105 -15.19 13.68 6.56
C ASN A 105 -15.19 13.58 5.02
N LYS A 106 -16.37 13.46 4.40
CA LYS A 106 -16.50 13.27 2.94
C LYS A 106 -15.98 14.45 2.11
N ASP A 107 -15.95 15.64 2.69
CA ASP A 107 -15.37 16.87 2.13
C ASP A 107 -13.84 16.96 2.31
N GLY A 108 -13.25 16.06 3.10
CA GLY A 108 -11.84 16.05 3.46
C GLY A 108 -11.49 16.89 4.68
N SER A 109 -12.47 17.45 5.41
CA SER A 109 -12.21 18.10 6.70
C SER A 109 -11.81 17.06 7.74
N LYS A 110 -10.84 17.37 8.61
CA LYS A 110 -10.46 16.48 9.71
C LYS A 110 -11.64 16.29 10.65
N ARG A 111 -11.93 15.05 11.00
CA ARG A 111 -12.96 14.73 11.98
C ARG A 111 -12.39 15.05 13.35
N ASN A 112 -12.89 16.11 14.00
CA ASN A 112 -12.50 16.44 15.37
C ASN A 112 -12.78 15.24 16.27
N ARG A 113 -11.72 14.65 16.82
CA ARG A 113 -11.84 13.77 17.98
C ARG A 113 -11.91 14.70 19.18
N TYR A 114 -13.11 14.92 19.70
CA TYR A 114 -13.32 15.45 21.05
C TYR A 114 -12.74 14.46 22.05
#